data_AF-A0A973LNM0-F1
#
_entry.id   AF-A0A973LNM0-F1
#
_cell.length_a   1.000
_cell.length_b   1.000
_cell.length_c   1.000
_cell.angle_alpha   90.00
_cell.angle_beta   90.00
_cell.angle_gamma   90.00
#
_symmetry.space_group_name_H-M   'P 1'
#
loop_
_entity.id
_entity.type
_entity.pdbx_description
1 polymer ?
#
loop_
_entity_poly.entity_id
_entity_poly.type
_entity_poly.pdbx_seq_one_letter_code
_entity_poly.pdbx_strand_id
1 'polypeptide(L)'
;NHEYNECYLYHSFMETESDPKVKAIWELHLNMEIEHLRLAAELFKRLDGREPEQVLAPELPAPVTFEPNKQYLRELIATQIDYTTLGTGYVQEAHERFEKMQEAIMGGEKPPSERVIDDNRARSGREYRLQTEGEHPVHSLALNR
;
A
#
# COMPACT_ATOMS: atom_id res chain seq x y z
N ASN A 1 11.05 -1.31 21.76
CA ASN A 1 9.58 -1.22 21.69
C ASN A 1 9.00 -1.87 20.42
N HIS A 2 9.63 -2.92 19.88
CA HIS A 2 9.11 -3.61 18.70
C HIS A 2 7.80 -4.34 19.03
N GLU A 3 7.82 -5.27 20.00
CA GLU A 3 6.64 -6.03 20.45
C GLU A 3 5.45 -5.15 20.85
N TYR A 4 5.70 -4.04 21.55
CA TYR A 4 4.65 -3.08 21.93
C TYR A 4 3.97 -2.45 20.71
N ASN A 5 4.76 -2.11 19.67
CA ASN A 5 4.23 -1.53 18.45
C ASN A 5 3.42 -2.57 17.66
N GLU A 6 3.86 -3.82 17.63
CA GLU A 6 3.10 -4.90 16.98
C GLU A 6 1.78 -5.17 17.72
N CYS A 7 1.79 -5.23 19.06
CA CYS A 7 0.55 -5.25 19.86
C CYS A 7 -0.39 -4.11 19.49
N TYR A 8 0.13 -2.89 19.36
CA TYR A 8 -0.67 -1.73 18.96
C TYR A 8 -1.28 -1.89 17.56
N LEU A 9 -0.51 -2.36 16.58
CA LEU A 9 -0.98 -2.53 15.21
C LEU A 9 -2.03 -3.63 15.10
N TYR A 10 -1.77 -4.81 15.67
CA TYR A 10 -2.72 -5.92 15.63
C TYR A 10 -4.01 -5.62 16.41
N HIS A 11 -3.91 -4.95 17.56
CA HIS A 11 -5.08 -4.44 18.27
C HIS A 11 -5.88 -3.47 17.39
N SER A 12 -5.21 -2.52 16.74
CA SER A 12 -5.88 -1.54 15.88
C SER A 12 -6.62 -2.20 14.71
N PHE A 13 -5.99 -3.18 14.06
CA PHE A 13 -6.60 -3.91 12.95
C PHE A 13 -7.72 -4.85 13.40
N MET A 14 -7.57 -5.50 14.55
CA MET A 14 -8.65 -6.31 15.14
C MET A 14 -9.87 -5.46 15.48
N GLU A 15 -9.68 -4.26 16.03
CA GLU A 15 -10.78 -3.36 16.41
C GLU A 15 -11.53 -2.80 15.19
N THR A 16 -10.84 -2.56 14.09
CA THR A 16 -11.40 -1.93 12.88
C THR A 16 -11.85 -2.92 11.81
N GLU A 17 -11.43 -4.18 11.88
CA GLU A 17 -11.76 -5.19 10.87
C GLU A 17 -13.25 -5.56 10.86
N SER A 18 -13.83 -5.52 9.67
CA SER A 18 -15.23 -5.79 9.41
C SER A 18 -15.51 -7.26 9.13
N ASP A 19 -14.55 -8.00 8.54
CA ASP A 19 -14.68 -9.43 8.26
C ASP A 19 -14.33 -10.26 9.50
N PRO A 20 -15.28 -11.04 10.06
CA PRO A 20 -15.03 -11.80 11.29
C PRO A 20 -13.91 -12.85 11.16
N LYS A 21 -13.68 -13.41 9.97
CA LYS A 21 -12.62 -14.40 9.75
C LYS A 21 -11.26 -13.74 9.74
N VAL A 22 -11.15 -12.55 9.13
CA VAL A 22 -9.90 -11.78 9.11
C VAL A 22 -9.62 -11.22 10.51
N LYS A 23 -10.65 -10.75 11.22
CA LYS A 23 -10.52 -10.31 12.62
C LYS A 23 -9.94 -11.39 13.52
N ALA A 24 -10.36 -12.64 13.37
CA ALA A 24 -9.80 -13.77 14.13
C ALA A 24 -8.31 -14.01 13.85
N ILE A 25 -7.84 -13.69 12.63
CA ILE A 25 -6.41 -13.75 12.30
C ILE A 25 -5.66 -12.63 13.02
N TRP A 26 -6.20 -11.41 13.06
CA TRP A 26 -5.61 -10.31 13.81
C TRP A 26 -5.53 -10.60 15.31
N GLU A 27 -6.60 -11.15 15.89
CA GLU A 27 -6.63 -11.56 17.29
C GLU A 27 -5.59 -12.65 17.60
N LEU A 28 -5.42 -13.63 16.71
CA LEU A 28 -4.38 -14.65 16.87
C LEU A 28 -2.98 -14.02 16.95
N HIS A 29 -2.65 -13.11 16.04
CA HIS A 29 -1.33 -12.47 16.03
C HIS A 29 -1.16 -11.51 17.21
N LEU A 30 -2.21 -10.77 17.59
CA LEU A 30 -2.19 -9.96 18.80
C LEU A 30 -1.84 -10.80 20.04
N ASN A 31 -2.44 -11.98 20.21
CA ASN A 31 -2.13 -12.86 21.32
C ASN A 31 -0.68 -13.35 21.32
N MET A 32 -0.11 -13.60 20.13
CA MET A 32 1.31 -13.96 20.00
C MET A 32 2.23 -12.81 20.44
N GLU A 33 1.97 -11.60 19.97
CA GLU A 33 2.79 -10.44 20.31
C GLU A 33 2.65 -10.00 21.76
N ILE A 34 1.47 -10.20 22.38
CA ILE A 34 1.30 -10.01 23.83
C ILE A 34 2.22 -10.98 24.59
N GLU A 35 2.31 -12.23 24.16
CA GLU A 35 3.21 -13.21 24.78
C GLU A 35 4.68 -12.86 24.54
N HIS A 36 5.05 -12.41 23.34
CA HIS A 36 6.41 -11.91 23.09
C HIS A 36 6.76 -10.70 23.97
N LEU A 37 5.84 -9.74 24.11
CA LEU A 37 6.01 -8.58 24.98
C LEU A 37 6.18 -8.99 26.44
N ARG A 38 5.39 -9.97 26.90
CA ARG A 38 5.50 -10.54 28.26
C ARG A 38 6.88 -11.17 28.50
N LEU A 39 7.36 -12.00 27.56
CA LEU A 39 8.68 -12.62 27.65
C LEU A 39 9.81 -11.58 27.61
N ALA A 40 9.70 -10.56 26.73
CA ALA A 40 10.65 -9.47 26.66
C ALA A 40 10.69 -8.66 27.98
N ALA A 41 9.53 -8.39 28.58
CA ALA A 41 9.40 -7.74 29.87
C ALA A 41 10.06 -8.54 31.00
N GLU A 42 9.86 -9.87 31.04
CA GLU A 42 10.52 -10.75 32.01
C GLU A 42 12.05 -10.73 31.87
N LEU A 43 12.56 -10.80 30.63
CA LEU A 43 14.00 -10.73 30.36
C LEU A 43 14.58 -9.37 30.73
N PHE A 44 13.86 -8.28 30.46
CA PHE A 44 14.26 -6.92 30.83
C PHE A 44 14.39 -6.78 32.36
N LYS A 45 13.42 -7.30 33.13
CA LYS A 45 13.53 -7.33 34.60
C LYS A 45 14.72 -8.16 35.06
N ARG A 46 14.91 -9.36 34.50
CA ARG A 46 15.93 -10.31 34.94
C ARG A 46 17.36 -9.88 34.61
N LEU A 47 17.58 -9.33 33.42
CA LEU A 47 18.92 -9.04 32.90
C LEU A 47 19.33 -7.59 33.18
N ASP A 48 18.41 -6.65 33.04
CA ASP A 48 18.71 -5.21 33.22
C ASP A 48 18.33 -4.72 34.63
N GLY A 49 17.54 -5.49 35.40
CA GLY A 49 17.12 -5.10 36.75
C GLY A 49 16.16 -3.90 36.78
N ARG A 50 15.50 -3.63 35.66
CA ARG A 50 14.62 -2.47 35.46
C ARG A 50 13.19 -2.91 35.21
N GLU A 51 12.25 -2.04 35.58
CA GLU A 51 10.83 -2.25 35.34
C GLU A 51 10.48 -1.84 33.88
N PRO A 52 9.79 -2.69 33.10
CA PRO A 52 9.37 -2.42 31.72
C PRO A 52 8.54 -1.13 31.57
N GLU A 53 7.78 -0.76 32.60
CA GLU A 53 6.97 0.46 32.68
C GLU A 53 7.82 1.74 32.57
N GLN A 54 9.15 1.63 32.73
CA GLN A 54 10.08 2.75 32.49
C GLN A 54 10.26 3.07 31.00
N VAL A 55 9.90 2.15 30.10
CA VAL A 55 10.10 2.29 28.64
C VAL A 55 8.84 2.05 27.81
N LEU A 56 7.86 1.35 28.38
CA LEU A 56 6.55 1.12 27.79
C LEU A 56 5.58 2.23 28.19
N ALA A 57 4.69 2.60 27.27
CA ALA A 57 3.56 3.44 27.61
C ALA A 57 2.55 2.65 28.45
N PRO A 58 1.79 3.32 29.35
CA PRO A 58 0.87 2.66 30.27
C PRO A 58 -0.36 2.07 29.57
N GLU A 59 -0.70 2.56 28.38
CA GLU A 59 -1.85 2.13 27.60
C GLU A 59 -1.59 2.30 26.11
N LEU A 60 -2.25 1.47 25.30
CA LEU A 60 -2.26 1.62 23.85
C LEU A 60 -2.96 2.94 23.47
N PRO A 61 -2.44 3.71 22.51
CA PRO A 61 -3.14 4.88 22.00
C PRO A 61 -4.40 4.46 21.21
N ALA A 62 -5.19 5.44 20.78
CA ALA A 62 -6.36 5.20 19.94
C ALA A 62 -6.00 4.34 18.72
N PRO A 63 -6.83 3.35 18.35
CA PRO A 63 -6.61 2.51 17.18
C PRO A 63 -6.31 3.33 15.93
N VAL A 64 -5.26 2.93 15.21
CA VAL A 64 -5.04 3.46 13.86
C VAL A 64 -6.07 2.83 12.92
N THR A 65 -6.70 3.65 12.08
CA THR A 65 -7.68 3.19 11.08
C THR A 65 -7.15 3.41 9.67
N PHE A 66 -7.53 2.53 8.75
CA PHE A 66 -7.42 2.80 7.32
C PHE A 66 -8.72 3.45 6.85
N GLU A 67 -8.62 4.68 6.36
CA GLU A 67 -9.75 5.39 5.78
C GLU A 67 -9.81 5.15 4.25
N PRO A 68 -11.00 5.20 3.62
CA PRO A 68 -11.12 5.12 2.18
C PRO A 68 -10.29 6.22 1.48
N ASN A 69 -9.28 5.81 0.70
CA ASN A 69 -8.37 6.73 0.02
C ASN A 69 -8.59 6.81 -1.50
N LYS A 70 -9.60 6.11 -2.03
CA LYS A 70 -9.83 6.01 -3.49
C LYS A 70 -10.08 7.38 -4.13
N GLN A 71 -10.82 8.27 -3.48
CA GLN A 71 -11.06 9.61 -4.01
C GLN A 71 -9.76 10.40 -4.16
N TYR A 72 -8.96 10.43 -3.09
CA TYR A 72 -7.64 11.07 -3.10
C TYR A 72 -6.75 10.51 -4.21
N LEU A 73 -6.68 9.18 -4.36
CA LEU A 73 -5.93 8.55 -5.44
C LEU A 73 -6.47 8.90 -6.83
N ARG A 74 -7.78 9.02 -7.00
CA ARG A 74 -8.39 9.45 -8.27
C ARG A 74 -8.03 10.88 -8.62
N GLU A 75 -8.03 11.79 -7.64
CA GLU A 75 -7.62 13.18 -7.81
C GLU A 75 -6.13 13.28 -8.18
N LEU A 76 -5.26 12.50 -7.52
CA LEU A 76 -3.85 12.39 -7.90
C LEU A 76 -3.69 11.89 -9.34
N ILE A 77 -4.37 10.80 -9.72
CA ILE A 77 -4.28 10.28 -11.09
C ILE A 77 -4.78 11.32 -12.10
N ALA A 78 -5.88 12.04 -11.79
CA ALA A 78 -6.43 13.07 -12.67
C ALA A 78 -5.45 14.24 -12.92
N THR A 79 -4.63 14.57 -11.93
CA THR A 79 -3.83 15.81 -11.93
C THR A 79 -2.33 15.58 -12.09
N GLN A 80 -1.86 14.37 -11.79
CA GLN A 80 -0.44 14.10 -11.56
C GLN A 80 0.09 12.83 -12.24
N ILE A 81 -0.70 12.09 -13.02
CA ILE A 81 -0.25 10.83 -13.64
C ILE A 81 0.99 10.99 -14.53
N ASP A 82 1.13 12.15 -15.18
CA ASP A 82 2.23 12.42 -16.11
C ASP A 82 3.46 13.05 -15.42
N TYR A 83 3.43 13.32 -14.11
CA TYR A 83 4.61 13.83 -13.41
C TYR A 83 5.72 12.76 -13.34
N THR A 84 6.91 13.17 -13.77
CA THR A 84 8.16 12.43 -13.67
C THR A 84 9.29 13.34 -13.17
N THR A 85 10.48 12.79 -12.94
CA THR A 85 11.64 13.54 -12.44
C THR A 85 12.61 13.91 -13.55
N LEU A 86 13.18 15.11 -13.44
CA LEU A 86 14.31 15.56 -14.24
C LEU A 86 15.37 16.18 -13.33
N GLY A 87 16.45 15.45 -13.08
CA GLY A 87 17.43 15.81 -12.06
C GLY A 87 16.79 15.77 -10.66
N THR A 88 16.72 16.91 -10.00
CA THR A 88 16.08 17.06 -8.67
C THR A 88 14.69 17.70 -8.73
N GLY A 89 14.18 18.00 -9.93
CA GLY A 89 12.87 18.63 -10.14
C GLY A 89 11.81 17.67 -10.69
N TYR A 90 10.56 18.14 -10.73
CA TYR A 90 9.42 17.43 -11.33
C TYR A 90 8.99 18.10 -12.65
N VAL A 91 8.68 17.28 -13.65
CA VAL A 91 8.18 17.71 -14.98
C VAL A 91 6.99 16.84 -15.37
N GLN A 92 6.06 17.33 -16.20
CA GLN A 92 4.89 16.56 -16.65
C GLN A 92 5.09 15.82 -17.97
N GLU A 93 6.17 16.11 -18.69
CA GLU A 93 6.45 15.44 -19.96
C GLU A 93 7.63 14.50 -19.78
N ALA A 94 7.53 13.32 -20.41
CA ALA A 94 8.63 12.39 -20.45
C ALA A 94 9.85 13.07 -21.06
N HIS A 95 10.97 13.07 -20.33
CA HIS A 95 12.19 13.63 -20.87
C HIS A 95 12.64 12.84 -22.10
N GLU A 96 13.10 13.49 -23.18
CA GLU A 96 13.49 12.85 -24.46
C GLU A 96 14.43 11.62 -24.29
N ARG A 97 15.23 11.61 -23.22
CA ARG A 97 16.12 10.47 -22.88
C ARG A 97 15.32 9.19 -22.61
N PHE A 98 14.20 9.29 -21.93
CA PHE A 98 13.33 8.15 -21.64
C PHE A 98 12.69 7.62 -22.92
N GLU A 99 12.20 8.50 -23.79
CA GLU A 99 11.61 8.14 -25.08
C GLU A 99 12.64 7.42 -25.97
N LYS A 100 13.84 8.01 -26.13
CA LYS A 100 14.95 7.41 -26.88
C LYS A 100 15.38 6.05 -26.31
N MET A 101 15.40 5.92 -24.98
CA MET A 101 15.70 4.64 -24.33
C MET A 101 14.61 3.60 -24.61
N GLN A 102 13.33 3.97 -24.49
CA GLN A 102 12.21 3.07 -24.81
C GLN A 102 12.26 2.62 -26.27
N GLU A 103 12.49 3.55 -27.21
CA GLU A 103 12.63 3.23 -28.62
C GLU A 103 13.79 2.26 -28.89
N ALA A 104 14.96 2.51 -28.28
CA ALA A 104 16.13 1.65 -28.46
C ALA A 104 15.94 0.23 -27.87
N ILE A 105 15.23 0.11 -26.75
CA ILE A 105 14.97 -1.18 -26.08
C ILE A 105 13.86 -1.96 -26.82
N MET A 106 12.78 -1.27 -27.19
CA MET A 106 11.60 -1.90 -27.75
C MET A 106 11.63 -1.98 -29.28
N GLY A 107 12.63 -1.38 -29.93
CA GLY A 107 12.76 -1.38 -31.39
C GLY A 107 11.60 -0.67 -32.10
N GLY A 108 11.01 0.34 -31.44
CA GLY A 108 9.82 1.03 -31.92
C GLY A 108 8.49 0.27 -31.72
N GLU A 109 8.52 -0.92 -31.11
CA GLU A 109 7.30 -1.62 -30.69
C GLU A 109 6.80 -1.13 -29.33
N LYS A 110 5.53 -1.41 -29.02
CA LYS A 110 5.00 -1.22 -27.68
C LYS A 110 5.65 -2.20 -26.69
N PRO A 111 5.83 -1.81 -25.42
CA PRO A 111 6.27 -2.73 -24.37
C PRO A 111 5.37 -3.98 -24.31
N PRO A 112 5.93 -5.19 -24.05
CA PRO A 112 5.14 -6.41 -23.94
C PRO A 112 3.97 -6.33 -22.95
N SER A 113 4.12 -5.56 -21.87
CA SER A 113 3.06 -5.31 -20.89
C SER A 113 1.81 -4.63 -21.50
N GLU A 114 2.00 -3.70 -22.44
CA GLU A 114 0.88 -3.07 -23.16
C GLU A 114 0.30 -3.99 -24.23
N ARG A 115 1.17 -4.73 -24.93
CA ARG A 115 0.75 -5.69 -25.96
C ARG A 115 -0.17 -6.76 -25.40
N VAL A 116 0.11 -7.27 -24.19
CA VAL A 116 -0.74 -8.27 -23.53
C VAL A 116 -2.15 -7.72 -23.25
N ILE A 117 -2.27 -6.42 -22.91
CA ILE A 117 -3.56 -5.77 -22.69
C ILE A 117 -4.34 -5.69 -24.01
N ASP A 118 -3.69 -5.23 -25.09
CA ASP A 118 -4.30 -5.12 -26.41
C ASP A 118 -4.69 -6.51 -26.97
N ASP A 119 -3.84 -7.53 -26.80
CA ASP A 119 -4.11 -8.91 -27.20
C ASP A 119 -5.31 -9.50 -26.45
N ASN A 120 -5.40 -9.25 -25.13
CA ASN A 120 -6.55 -9.69 -24.35
C ASN A 120 -7.84 -8.99 -24.81
N ARG A 121 -7.78 -7.69 -25.12
CA ARG A 121 -8.93 -6.95 -25.66
C ARG A 121 -9.38 -7.54 -27.00
N ALA A 122 -8.43 -7.87 -27.89
CA ALA A 122 -8.72 -8.48 -29.19
C ALA A 122 -9.32 -9.90 -29.09
N ARG A 123 -8.82 -10.71 -28.15
CA ARG A 123 -9.26 -12.12 -27.99
C ARG A 123 -10.53 -12.28 -27.18
N SER A 124 -10.65 -11.55 -26.08
CA SER A 124 -11.72 -11.73 -25.09
C SER A 124 -12.82 -10.68 -25.17
N GLY A 125 -12.54 -9.53 -25.81
CA GLY A 125 -13.42 -8.36 -25.76
C GLY A 125 -13.51 -7.71 -24.37
N ARG A 126 -12.66 -8.12 -23.41
CA ARG A 126 -12.65 -7.63 -22.03
C ARG A 126 -11.36 -6.89 -21.70
N GLU A 127 -11.44 -6.08 -20.66
CA GLU A 127 -10.32 -5.35 -20.07
C GLU A 127 -9.94 -5.98 -18.72
N TYR A 128 -8.65 -5.99 -18.36
CA TYR A 128 -8.18 -6.48 -17.05
C TYR A 128 -8.46 -5.50 -15.92
N ARG A 129 -8.65 -4.22 -16.26
CA ARG A 129 -8.87 -3.13 -15.31
C ARG A 129 -10.18 -3.30 -14.54
N LEU A 130 -10.08 -3.40 -13.21
CA LEU A 130 -11.21 -3.29 -12.29
C LEU A 130 -11.49 -1.81 -11.99
N GLN A 131 -12.69 -1.33 -12.31
CA GLN A 131 -13.13 0.04 -12.00
C GLN A 131 -14.37 -0.01 -11.12
N THR A 132 -14.19 0.31 -9.83
CA THR A 132 -15.27 0.30 -8.83
C THR A 132 -15.89 1.68 -8.60
N GLU A 133 -15.16 2.76 -8.90
CA GLU A 133 -15.54 4.15 -8.59
C GLU A 133 -15.89 4.97 -9.86
N GLY A 134 -16.57 4.34 -10.82
CA GLY A 134 -16.95 4.97 -12.10
C GLY A 134 -15.84 4.99 -13.14
N GLU A 135 -15.95 5.91 -14.10
CA GLU A 135 -15.00 6.04 -15.22
C GLU A 135 -13.59 6.44 -14.76
N HIS A 136 -12.62 6.22 -15.64
CA HIS A 136 -11.23 6.59 -15.38
C HIS A 136 -11.13 8.13 -15.24
N PRO A 137 -10.42 8.65 -14.21
CA PRO A 137 -10.34 10.10 -13.97
C PRO A 137 -9.63 10.88 -15.09
N VAL A 138 -8.81 10.21 -15.89
CA VAL A 138 -8.16 10.76 -17.09
C VAL A 138 -8.92 10.29 -18.34
N HIS A 139 -9.49 11.24 -19.09
CA HIS A 139 -10.36 10.96 -20.24
C HIS A 139 -9.69 10.14 -21.34
N SER A 140 -8.43 10.41 -21.68
CA SER A 140 -7.69 9.64 -22.70
C SER A 140 -7.49 8.17 -22.33
N LEU A 141 -7.59 7.86 -21.03
CA LEU A 141 -7.46 6.51 -20.48
C LEU A 141 -8.83 5.90 -20.11
N ALA A 142 -9.93 6.62 -20.33
CA ALA A 142 -11.27 6.07 -20.17
C ALA A 142 -11.48 4.91 -21.14
N LEU A 143 -12.20 3.88 -20.70
CA LEU A 143 -12.58 2.81 -21.61
C LEU A 143 -13.65 3.37 -22.54
N ASN A 144 -13.35 3.47 -23.84
CA ASN A 144 -14.33 3.74 -24.86
C ASN A 144 -15.43 2.67 -24.74
N ARG A 145 -16.60 3.05 -24.25
CA ARG A 145 -17.81 2.23 -24.28
C ARG A 145 -18.53 2.43 -25.60
#